data_AF-A0A926KYP3-F1
#
_entry.id   AF-A0A926KYP3-F1
#
_cell.length_a   1.000
_cell.length_b   1.000
_cell.length_c   1.000
_cell.angle_alpha   90.00
_cell.angle_beta   90.00
_cell.angle_gamma   90.00
#
_symmetry.space_group_name_H-M   'P 1'
#
loop_
_entity.id
_entity.type
_entity.pdbx_description
1 polymer ?
#
loop_
_entity_poly.entity_id
_entity_poly.type
_entity_poly.pdbx_seq_one_letter_code
_entity_poly.pdbx_strand_id
1 'polypeptide(L)' 'VLPVIGEHSDRLSIAAVNGPDSLVISGDQTAAETVAAHFQAQGRKTKQLTVSHAFHSPHMNPMLDEFQRTAAELTYH' A
#
# COMPACT_ATOMS: atom_id res chain seq x y z
N VAL A 1 -3.90 -1.82 14.75
CA VAL A 1 -3.24 -1.60 13.44
C VAL A 1 -3.20 -0.13 13.05
N LEU A 2 -4.33 0.59 13.10
CA LEU A 2 -4.40 2.02 12.74
C LEU A 2 -3.45 2.95 13.49
N PRO A 3 -3.18 2.82 14.81
CA PRO A 3 -2.24 3.72 15.49
C PRO A 3 -0.81 3.64 14.90
N VAL A 4 -0.34 2.41 14.66
CA VAL A 4 1.01 2.14 14.13
C VAL A 4 1.16 2.60 12.68
N ILE A 5 0.13 2.41 11.85
CA ILE A 5 0.16 2.89 10.45
C ILE A 5 -0.03 4.42 10.41
N GLY A 6 -0.85 4.97 11.31
CA GLY A 6 -1.17 6.40 11.37
C GLY A 6 0.03 7.28 11.65
N GLU A 7 1.02 6.80 12.40
CA GLU A 7 2.32 7.46 12.60
C GLU A 7 3.12 7.66 11.29
N HIS A 8 2.73 6.98 10.22
CA HIS A 8 3.36 7.01 8.91
C HIS A 8 2.38 7.40 7.78
N SER A 9 1.26 8.06 8.09
CA SER A 9 0.19 8.32 7.10
C SER A 9 0.61 9.19 5.91
N ASP A 10 1.70 9.94 6.04
CA ASP A 10 2.32 10.73 4.98
C ASP A 10 3.10 9.86 3.98
N ARG A 11 3.50 8.65 4.37
CA ARG A 11 4.43 7.78 3.63
C ARG A 11 3.87 6.39 3.33
N LEU A 12 2.80 5.99 4.03
CA LEU A 12 2.14 4.70 3.89
C LEU A 12 0.64 4.86 3.68
N SER A 13 0.07 3.92 2.95
CA SER A 13 -1.36 3.79 2.72
C SER A 13 -1.80 2.34 2.96
N ILE A 14 -3.07 2.15 3.32
CA ILE A 14 -3.68 0.83 3.27
C ILE A 14 -4.02 0.55 1.81
N ALA A 15 -3.27 -0.37 1.20
CA ALA A 15 -3.45 -0.75 -0.20
C ALA A 15 -4.70 -1.62 -0.40
N ALA A 16 -4.96 -2.51 0.55
CA ALA A 16 -6.10 -3.42 0.50
C ALA A 16 -6.48 -3.91 1.89
N VAL A 17 -7.77 -4.13 2.11
CA VAL A 17 -8.29 -4.91 3.26
C VAL A 17 -8.86 -6.21 2.69
N ASN A 18 -8.10 -7.30 2.84
CA ASN A 18 -8.46 -8.61 2.30
C ASN A 18 -9.35 -9.42 3.25
N GLY A 19 -9.43 -9.03 4.52
CA GLY A 19 -10.24 -9.65 5.55
C GLY A 19 -9.99 -9.06 6.94
N PRO A 20 -10.68 -9.55 7.98
CA PRO A 20 -10.57 -9.01 9.34
C PRO A 20 -9.14 -9.07 9.90
N ASP A 21 -8.39 -10.12 9.56
CA ASP A 21 -7.01 -10.34 10.01
C ASP A 21 -5.97 -10.19 8.88
N SER A 22 -6.36 -9.67 7.71
CA SER A 22 -5.50 -9.61 6.52
C SER A 22 -5.67 -8.29 5.78
N LEU A 23 -4.60 -7.49 5.75
CA LEU A 23 -4.52 -6.26 4.99
C LEU A 23 -3.14 -6.08 4.38
N VAL A 24 -3.03 -5.19 3.40
CA VAL A 24 -1.79 -4.80 2.74
C VAL A 24 -1.55 -3.32 2.98
N ILE A 25 -0.32 -2.98 3.34
CA ILE A 25 0.17 -1.60 3.34
C ILE A 25 1.13 -1.40 2.18
N SER A 26 1.17 -0.19 1.62
CA SER A 26 2.10 0.19 0.57
C SER A 26 2.55 1.64 0.75
N GLY A 27 3.71 1.96 0.20
CA GLY A 27 4.32 3.28 0.24
C GLY A 27 5.83 3.16 0.35
N ASP A 28 6.44 4.06 1.11
CA ASP A 28 7.89 4.07 1.31
C ASP A 28 8.39 2.77 1.93
N GLN A 29 9.41 2.17 1.30
CA GLN A 29 9.95 0.88 1.70
C GLN A 29 10.38 0.86 3.18
N THR A 30 11.17 1.83 3.62
CA THR A 30 11.67 1.88 5.02
C THR A 30 10.54 2.02 6.04
N ALA A 31 9.47 2.76 5.71
CA ALA A 31 8.31 2.89 6.58
C ALA A 31 7.55 1.55 6.65
N ALA A 32 7.35 0.89 5.52
CA ALA A 32 6.69 -0.42 5.46
C ALA A 32 7.48 -1.50 6.22
N GLU A 33 8.80 -1.50 6.11
CA GLU A 33 9.70 -2.39 6.85
C GLU A 33 9.61 -2.16 8.37
N THR A 34 9.53 -0.90 8.80
CA THR A 34 9.37 -0.52 10.22
C THR A 34 8.05 -1.07 10.79
N VAL A 35 6.93 -0.85 10.07
CA VAL A 35 5.61 -1.37 10.48
C VAL A 35 5.59 -2.90 10.46
N ALA A 36 6.23 -3.53 9.47
CA ALA A 36 6.33 -4.98 9.38
C ALA A 36 7.12 -5.57 10.57
N ALA A 37 8.26 -4.97 10.92
CA ALA A 37 9.08 -5.38 12.05
C ALA A 37 8.32 -5.24 13.39
N HIS A 38 7.58 -4.14 13.57
CA HIS A 38 6.74 -3.93 14.74
C HIS A 38 5.74 -5.09 14.96
N PHE A 39 5.05 -5.52 13.90
CA PHE A 39 4.09 -6.62 14.00
C PHE A 39 4.75 -8.00 14.10
N GLN A 40 5.91 -8.21 13.47
CA GLN A 40 6.70 -9.43 13.65
C GLN A 40 7.14 -9.61 15.10
N ALA A 41 7.59 -8.54 15.77
CA ALA A 41 7.97 -8.57 17.18
C ALA A 41 6.80 -8.96 18.12
N GLN A 42 5.56 -8.77 17.67
CA GLN A 42 4.34 -9.19 18.36
C GLN A 42 3.86 -10.59 17.95
N GLY A 43 4.65 -11.33 17.18
CA GLY A 43 4.31 -12.68 16.71
C GLY A 43 3.30 -12.72 15.56
N ARG A 44 3.01 -11.59 14.91
CA ARG A 44 2.09 -11.54 13.76
C ARG A 44 2.84 -11.85 12.46
N LYS A 45 2.19 -12.60 11.58
CA LYS A 45 2.73 -12.91 10.25
C LYS A 45 2.77 -11.63 9.39
N THR A 46 3.93 -11.36 8.79
CA THR A 46 4.09 -10.35 7.74
C THR A 46 4.79 -10.97 6.54
N LYS A 47 4.59 -10.39 5.35
CA LYS A 47 5.23 -10.83 4.11
C LYS A 47 5.47 -9.62 3.22
N GLN A 48 6.71 -9.42 2.79
CA GLN A 48 7.02 -8.46 1.74
C GLN A 48 6.53 -9.01 0.39
N LEU A 49 5.82 -8.19 -0.37
CA LEU A 49 5.34 -8.57 -1.70
C LEU A 49 6.43 -8.28 -2.76
N THR A 50 6.66 -9.23 -3.66
CA THR A 50 7.56 -9.07 -4.79
C THR A 50 6.84 -8.33 -5.91
N VAL A 51 6.88 -7.00 -5.85
CA VAL A 51 6.26 -6.09 -6.81
C VAL A 51 7.25 -4.97 -7.14
N SER A 52 7.07 -4.33 -8.30
CA SER A 52 7.98 -3.28 -8.75
C SER A 52 7.71 -1.92 -8.11
N HIS A 53 6.48 -1.68 -7.64
CA HIS A 53 6.04 -0.38 -7.15
C HIS A 53 5.10 -0.51 -5.94
N ALA A 54 5.03 0.56 -5.16
CA ALA A 54 4.07 0.73 -4.08
C ALA A 54 2.67 1.09 -4.63
N PHE A 55 2.00 0.13 -5.29
CA PHE A 55 0.64 0.32 -5.78
C PHE A 55 -0.33 0.71 -4.65
N HIS A 56 -1.38 1.45 -4.99
CA HIS A 56 -2.37 1.98 -4.04
C HIS A 56 -1.79 2.92 -2.97
N SER A 57 -0.72 3.66 -3.31
CA SER A 57 -0.13 4.71 -2.49
C SER A 57 0.04 5.99 -3.30
N PRO A 58 0.39 7.14 -2.68
CA PRO A 58 0.70 8.38 -3.39
C PRO A 58 1.82 8.25 -4.44
N HIS A 59 2.63 7.18 -4.40
CA HIS A 59 3.61 6.87 -5.45
C HIS A 59 2.95 6.63 -6.82
N MET A 60 1.64 6.40 -6.87
CA MET A 60 0.87 6.27 -8.11
C MET A 60 0.52 7.62 -8.74
N ASN A 61 0.66 8.74 -8.02
CA ASN A 61 0.27 10.07 -8.51
C ASN A 61 0.89 10.43 -9.87
N PRO A 62 2.18 10.18 -10.14
CA PRO A 62 2.80 10.57 -11.41
C PRO A 62 2.18 9.89 -12.65
N MET A 63 1.55 8.72 -12.50
CA MET A 63 0.96 8.00 -13.64
C MET A 63 -0.51 8.34 -13.90
N LEU A 64 -1.18 9.10 -13.02
CA LEU A 64 -2.63 9.29 -13.08
C LEU A 64 -3.10 9.97 -14.37
N ASP A 65 -2.39 11.00 -14.83
CA ASP A 65 -2.78 11.74 -16.04
C ASP A 65 -2.71 10.86 -17.30
N GLU A 66 -1.67 10.04 -17.42
CA GLU A 66 -1.53 9.10 -18.54
C GLU A 66 -2.55 7.99 -18.45
N PHE A 67 -2.71 7.40 -17.26
CA PHE A 67 -3.69 6.35 -17.02
C PHE A 67 -5.12 6.81 -17.35
N GLN A 68 -5.49 8.04 -16.95
CA GLN A 68 -6.79 8.62 -17.26
C GLN A 68 -7.01 8.76 -18.77
N ARG A 69 -6.00 9.25 -19.52
CA ARG A 69 -6.11 9.38 -20.98
C ARG A 69 -6.36 8.03 -21.64
N THR A 70 -5.59 7.01 -21.27
CA THR A 70 -5.77 5.66 -21.83
C THR A 70 -7.11 5.04 -21.43
N ALA A 71 -7.52 5.19 -20.17
CA ALA A 71 -8.80 4.68 -19.70
C ALA A 71 -9.99 5.30 -20.46
N ALA A 72 -9.89 6.59 -20.84
CA ALA A 72 -10.94 7.28 -21.59
C ALA A 72 -11.14 6.75 -23.03
N GLU A 73 -10.20 5.98 -23.57
CA GLU A 73 -10.33 5.34 -24.89
C GLU A 73 -11.17 4.05 -24.85
N LEU A 74 -11.50 3.56 -23.65
CA LEU A 74 -12.24 2.31 -23.46
C LEU A 74 -13.75 2.54 -23.38
N THR A 75 -14.53 1.61 -23.95
CA THR A 75 -15.97 1.50 -23.70
C THR A 75 -16.21 0.48 -22.59
N TYR A 76 -16.91 0.88 -21.53
CA TYR A 76 -17.29 0.02 -20.41
C TYR A 76 -18.68 -0.59 -20.67
N HIS A 77 -18.85 -1.89 -20.43
CA HIS A 77 -20.11 -2.63 -20.59
C HIS A 77 -20.62 -3.11 -19.23
#